data_AF-A0A136MKQ6-F1
#
_entry.id   AF-A0A136MKQ6-F1
#
_cell.length_a   1.000
_cell.length_b   1.000
_cell.length_c   1.000
_cell.angle_alpha   90.00
_cell.angle_beta   90.00
_cell.angle_gamma   90.00
#
_symmetry.space_group_name_H-M   'P 1'
#
loop_
_entity.id
_entity.type
_entity.pdbx_description
1 polymer ?
#
loop_
_entity_poly.entity_id
_entity_poly.type
_entity_poly.pdbx_seq_one_letter_code
_entity_poly.pdbx_strand_id
1 'polypeptide(L)'
;MANPIDSKPIDLTTCSSDNFSPLPQSLPLKTVTGRAMAIACALMPLLALWVVNSEIIWYTGHSTAVSLFYHVTFTLFLLAIGNLWVQKKYPGAELSPGELMTIYVMLSVAGTLCSHDLLQILIPLIAYPVFAANPQNRWSETLLPYLKPFAIVSDPEAITELALGNGSIYNWHILSAWLKPLLFWGSFLMALMFSLLFLNVLIRKQWTEKERLSFPIIQIPMMIAANLTSLLASRLFWYAFGFAALLDVLNGLNFFFPGFPHIPVAKAFLFKDYLLERPWNAIANTEVHLYPFVIGLVYFLPTDLAFSCWFFFALFKLEMVAASHLGIQDLPGFPFVVEQSGGAYMGLGLLALWVSRRHFLAVWRTIWGMPGGLDESEEAVRYRTAVIGFILCAAWLLACGCVLGGSLPMMLAFFFIFFLYSIAIARMRAELGPPPMTCITWGQT
;
A
#
# COMPACT_ATOMS: atom_id res chain seq x y z
N MET A 1 -47.55 -3.27 -50.56
CA MET A 1 -46.11 -3.03 -50.28
C MET A 1 -45.97 -2.69 -48.81
N ALA A 2 -45.84 -3.72 -47.99
CA ALA A 2 -45.51 -3.63 -46.58
C ALA A 2 -44.69 -4.89 -46.29
N ASN A 3 -43.43 -4.73 -45.90
CA ASN A 3 -42.56 -5.84 -45.52
C ASN A 3 -42.45 -5.84 -43.98
N PRO A 4 -42.58 -7.00 -43.31
CA PRO A 4 -42.46 -7.09 -41.87
C PRO A 4 -40.99 -7.05 -41.43
N ILE A 5 -40.76 -6.43 -40.28
CA ILE A 5 -39.47 -6.35 -39.60
C ILE A 5 -39.21 -7.70 -38.93
N ASP A 6 -38.13 -8.36 -39.35
CA ASP A 6 -37.61 -9.60 -38.80
C ASP A 6 -37.05 -9.35 -37.38
N SER A 7 -37.80 -9.75 -36.35
CA SER A 7 -37.32 -9.75 -34.97
C SER A 7 -36.53 -11.03 -34.70
N LYS A 8 -35.21 -11.00 -34.92
CA LYS A 8 -34.32 -12.03 -34.35
C LYS A 8 -34.08 -11.74 -32.86
N PRO A 9 -34.28 -12.71 -31.96
CA PRO A 9 -33.89 -12.56 -30.56
C PRO A 9 -32.36 -12.47 -30.47
N ILE A 10 -31.89 -11.49 -29.69
CA ILE A 10 -30.47 -11.36 -29.33
C ILE A 10 -30.13 -12.53 -28.41
N ASP A 11 -29.34 -13.46 -28.93
CA ASP A 11 -28.87 -14.62 -28.19
C ASP A 11 -27.77 -14.18 -27.19
N LEU A 12 -28.18 -13.92 -25.95
CA LEU A 12 -27.32 -13.47 -24.84
C LEU A 12 -26.41 -14.57 -24.27
N THR A 13 -26.28 -15.72 -24.94
CA THR A 13 -25.53 -16.87 -24.43
C THR A 13 -24.08 -16.98 -24.93
N THR A 14 -23.55 -15.98 -25.64
CA THR A 14 -22.19 -16.03 -26.24
C THR A 14 -21.17 -15.08 -25.62
N CYS A 15 -21.45 -14.44 -24.48
CA CYS A 15 -20.39 -13.86 -23.64
C CYS A 15 -19.65 -14.99 -22.90
N SER A 16 -18.91 -15.81 -23.65
CA SER A 16 -17.93 -16.72 -23.08
C SER A 16 -16.85 -15.90 -22.38
N SER A 17 -16.45 -16.39 -21.22
CA SER A 17 -15.38 -15.91 -20.34
C SER A 17 -13.97 -15.97 -20.95
N ASP A 18 -13.83 -15.99 -22.28
CA ASP A 18 -12.60 -16.33 -23.00
C ASP A 18 -11.82 -15.12 -23.54
N ASN A 19 -12.28 -13.89 -23.29
CA ASN A 19 -11.58 -12.68 -23.78
C ASN A 19 -10.43 -12.18 -22.89
N PHE A 20 -10.05 -12.91 -21.84
CA PHE A 20 -8.74 -12.70 -21.23
C PHE A 20 -7.71 -13.47 -22.03
N SER A 21 -7.00 -12.75 -22.91
CA SER A 21 -5.73 -13.25 -23.44
C SER A 21 -4.90 -13.82 -22.29
N PRO A 22 -4.52 -15.11 -22.32
CA PRO A 22 -3.71 -15.69 -21.25
C PRO A 22 -2.46 -14.83 -21.09
N LEU A 23 -2.14 -14.48 -19.85
CA LEU A 23 -0.85 -13.88 -19.51
C LEU A 23 0.25 -14.64 -20.27
N PRO A 24 1.18 -13.96 -20.96
CA PRO A 24 2.22 -14.65 -21.72
C PRO A 24 2.88 -15.69 -20.81
N GLN A 25 2.73 -16.97 -21.19
CA GLN A 25 3.06 -18.15 -20.38
C GLN A 25 4.56 -18.30 -20.06
N SER A 26 5.41 -17.37 -20.52
CA SER A 26 6.82 -17.34 -20.14
C SER A 26 7.38 -15.92 -20.28
N LEU A 27 7.57 -15.25 -19.15
CA LEU A 27 8.55 -14.16 -19.08
C LEU A 27 9.94 -14.77 -19.38
N PRO A 28 10.76 -14.18 -20.28
CA PRO A 28 12.04 -14.77 -20.67
C PRO A 28 13.04 -14.89 -19.50
N LEU A 29 13.95 -15.87 -19.63
CA LEU A 29 14.94 -16.45 -18.68
C LEU A 29 15.90 -15.52 -17.92
N LYS A 30 15.78 -14.19 -18.03
CA LYS A 30 16.61 -13.23 -17.26
C LYS A 30 15.72 -12.24 -16.53
N THR A 31 15.29 -12.63 -15.34
CA THR A 31 14.53 -11.78 -14.43
C THR A 31 15.48 -10.86 -13.66
N VAL A 32 16.46 -11.42 -12.97
CA VAL A 32 17.40 -10.66 -12.13
C VAL A 32 18.75 -10.48 -12.84
N THR A 33 19.11 -9.23 -13.15
CA THR A 33 20.42 -8.89 -13.72
C THR A 33 21.06 -7.73 -12.98
N GLY A 34 22.41 -7.69 -12.97
CA GLY A 34 23.16 -6.60 -12.33
C GLY A 34 22.84 -5.22 -12.93
N ARG A 35 22.52 -5.14 -14.23
CA ARG A 35 22.09 -3.90 -14.88
C ARG A 35 20.75 -3.39 -14.36
N ALA A 36 19.76 -4.28 -14.21
CA ALA A 36 18.45 -3.92 -13.68
C ALA A 36 18.56 -3.43 -12.23
N MET A 37 19.37 -4.12 -11.42
CA MET A 37 19.65 -3.71 -10.04
C MET A 37 20.35 -2.36 -9.97
N ALA A 38 21.35 -2.11 -10.81
CA ALA A 38 22.06 -0.82 -10.86
C ALA A 38 21.12 0.33 -11.25
N ILE A 39 20.24 0.13 -12.24
CA ILE A 39 19.24 1.12 -12.63
C ILE A 39 18.28 1.40 -11.47
N ALA A 40 17.76 0.36 -10.82
CA ALA A 40 16.86 0.53 -9.67
C ALA A 40 17.55 1.30 -8.54
N CYS A 41 18.78 0.92 -8.15
CA CYS A 41 19.54 1.61 -7.11
C CYS A 41 19.84 3.08 -7.46
N ALA A 42 20.12 3.38 -8.73
CA ALA A 42 20.35 4.76 -9.17
C ALA A 42 19.07 5.62 -9.10
N LEU A 43 17.89 5.01 -9.33
CA LEU A 43 16.60 5.69 -9.29
C LEU A 43 16.02 5.83 -7.88
N MET A 44 16.39 4.95 -6.93
CA MET A 44 15.86 4.97 -5.57
C MET A 44 15.94 6.35 -4.87
N PRO A 45 17.07 7.08 -4.88
CA PRO A 45 17.15 8.40 -4.23
C PRO A 45 16.21 9.42 -4.86
N LEU A 46 16.05 9.39 -6.19
CA LEU A 46 15.15 10.30 -6.90
C LEU A 46 13.69 10.03 -6.55
N LEU A 47 13.30 8.74 -6.45
CA LEU A 47 11.95 8.36 -6.05
C LEU A 47 11.69 8.68 -4.57
N ALA A 48 12.68 8.49 -3.69
CA ALA A 48 12.56 8.90 -2.28
C ALA A 48 12.35 10.41 -2.16
N LEU A 49 13.08 11.23 -2.95
CA LEU A 49 12.87 12.67 -3.01
C LEU A 49 11.48 13.04 -3.53
N TRP A 50 10.99 12.36 -4.57
CA TRP A 50 9.61 12.54 -5.02
C TRP A 50 8.66 12.31 -3.86
N VAL A 51 8.72 11.12 -3.25
CA VAL A 51 7.82 10.69 -2.17
C VAL A 51 7.81 11.71 -1.02
N VAL A 52 8.98 12.16 -0.55
CA VAL A 52 9.09 13.17 0.52
C VAL A 52 8.48 14.52 0.10
N ASN A 53 8.77 14.99 -1.12
CA ASN A 53 8.21 16.26 -1.59
C ASN A 53 6.69 16.19 -1.75
N SER A 54 6.16 15.11 -2.31
CA SER A 54 4.71 14.96 -2.46
C SER A 54 3.99 14.78 -1.13
N GLU A 55 4.49 13.88 -0.27
CA GLU A 55 3.75 13.45 0.92
C GLU A 55 3.95 14.38 2.12
N ILE A 56 5.13 14.99 2.28
CA ILE A 56 5.40 15.89 3.43
C ILE A 56 5.32 17.35 3.02
N ILE A 57 6.04 17.75 1.97
CA ILE A 57 6.23 19.18 1.67
C ILE A 57 5.00 19.79 1.03
N TRP A 58 4.50 19.17 -0.03
CA TRP A 58 3.28 19.62 -0.71
C TRP A 58 2.03 19.10 0.00
N TYR A 59 2.17 18.01 0.75
CA TYR A 59 1.06 17.33 1.41
C TYR A 59 -0.07 16.96 0.43
N THR A 60 0.34 16.56 -0.79
CA THR A 60 -0.55 16.23 -1.90
C THR A 60 -0.07 14.97 -2.59
N GLY A 61 -0.99 14.07 -2.93
CA GLY A 61 -0.62 12.84 -3.64
C GLY A 61 0.15 11.88 -2.72
N HIS A 62 -0.60 11.19 -1.85
CA HIS A 62 -0.07 10.14 -0.99
C HIS A 62 0.22 8.87 -1.79
N SER A 63 1.33 8.90 -2.52
CA SER A 63 1.71 7.88 -3.50
C SER A 63 1.93 6.49 -2.91
N THR A 64 2.31 6.41 -1.64
CA THR A 64 2.55 5.18 -0.91
C THR A 64 1.32 4.68 -0.14
N ALA A 65 0.27 5.52 -0.03
CA ALA A 65 -0.99 5.15 0.63
C ALA A 65 -1.94 4.37 -0.30
N VAL A 66 -1.82 4.56 -1.62
CA VAL A 66 -2.53 3.77 -2.64
C VAL A 66 -1.83 2.42 -2.85
N SER A 67 -2.60 1.37 -3.17
CA SER A 67 -2.03 0.03 -3.39
C SER A 67 -1.15 -0.06 -4.65
N LEU A 68 -1.43 0.75 -5.67
CA LEU A 68 -0.57 0.90 -6.85
C LEU A 68 0.27 2.16 -6.69
N PHE A 69 1.55 1.99 -6.39
CA PHE A 69 2.47 3.12 -6.19
C PHE A 69 2.69 3.86 -7.50
N TYR A 70 1.90 4.92 -7.73
CA TYR A 70 1.94 5.62 -9.01
C TYR A 70 3.31 6.23 -9.30
N HIS A 71 4.10 6.63 -8.30
CA HIS A 71 5.45 7.14 -8.50
C HIS A 71 6.38 6.06 -9.08
N VAL A 72 6.19 4.80 -8.69
CA VAL A 72 6.90 3.64 -9.25
C VAL A 72 6.35 3.28 -10.62
N THR A 73 5.04 3.16 -10.78
CA THR A 73 4.40 2.78 -12.04
C THR A 73 4.66 3.81 -13.14
N PHE A 74 4.63 5.09 -12.81
CA PHE A 74 4.96 6.18 -13.74
C PHE A 74 6.44 6.16 -14.14
N THR A 75 7.35 5.95 -13.18
CA THR A 75 8.78 5.78 -13.49
C THR A 75 9.01 4.57 -14.38
N LEU A 76 8.34 3.44 -14.11
CA LEU A 76 8.38 2.25 -14.95
C LEU A 76 7.86 2.54 -16.36
N PHE A 77 6.78 3.30 -16.50
CA PHE A 77 6.24 3.71 -17.79
C PHE A 77 7.23 4.55 -18.59
N LEU A 78 7.89 5.54 -17.96
CA LEU A 78 8.94 6.33 -18.60
C LEU A 78 10.15 5.46 -19.00
N LEU A 79 10.57 4.54 -18.14
CA LEU A 79 11.64 3.58 -18.45
C LEU A 79 11.26 2.69 -19.63
N ALA A 80 10.02 2.21 -19.69
CA ALA A 80 9.55 1.37 -20.78
C ALA A 80 9.46 2.13 -22.11
N ILE A 81 9.03 3.40 -22.10
CA ILE A 81 9.11 4.29 -23.28
C ILE A 81 10.57 4.47 -23.72
N GLY A 82 11.47 4.78 -22.79
CA GLY A 82 12.90 4.87 -23.05
C GLY A 82 13.46 3.57 -23.62
N ASN A 83 12.99 2.43 -23.12
CA ASN A 83 13.40 1.10 -23.58
C ASN A 83 12.98 0.83 -25.03
N LEU A 84 11.79 1.26 -25.45
CA LEU A 84 11.36 1.18 -26.86
C LEU A 84 12.27 2.02 -27.78
N TRP A 85 12.70 3.19 -27.30
CA TRP A 85 13.67 4.01 -28.03
C TRP A 85 15.05 3.35 -28.12
N VAL A 86 15.52 2.75 -27.00
CA VAL A 86 16.77 1.97 -26.97
C VAL A 86 16.68 0.78 -27.92
N GLN A 87 15.58 0.03 -27.91
CA GLN A 87 15.36 -1.10 -28.82
C GLN A 87 15.45 -0.67 -30.29
N LYS A 88 14.92 0.52 -30.64
CA LYS A 88 14.98 1.06 -31.99
C LYS A 88 16.39 1.52 -32.39
N LYS A 89 17.15 2.12 -31.48
CA LYS A 89 18.46 2.74 -31.77
C LYS A 89 19.66 1.82 -31.54
N TYR A 90 19.56 0.92 -30.57
CA TYR A 90 20.60 -0.02 -30.14
C TYR A 90 20.00 -1.42 -29.91
N PRO A 91 19.64 -2.15 -30.99
CA PRO A 91 19.07 -3.50 -30.86
C PRO A 91 20.01 -4.43 -30.09
N GLY A 92 19.47 -5.16 -29.10
CA GLY A 92 20.20 -6.04 -28.19
C GLY A 92 20.60 -5.40 -26.85
N ALA A 93 20.50 -4.07 -26.72
CA ALA A 93 20.75 -3.36 -25.46
C ALA A 93 19.49 -3.15 -24.61
N GLU A 94 18.30 -3.49 -25.14
CA GLU A 94 17.03 -3.33 -24.44
C GLU A 94 16.95 -4.14 -23.14
N LEU A 95 16.17 -3.60 -22.20
CA LEU A 95 15.76 -4.29 -20.99
C LEU A 95 14.68 -5.31 -21.33
N SER A 96 14.81 -6.51 -20.76
CA SER A 96 13.79 -7.54 -20.86
C SER A 96 12.58 -7.16 -20.01
N PRO A 97 11.38 -7.71 -20.30
CA PRO A 97 10.22 -7.56 -19.42
C PRO A 97 10.50 -8.03 -17.99
N GLY A 98 11.33 -9.06 -17.81
CA GLY A 98 11.76 -9.55 -16.50
C GLY A 98 12.60 -8.53 -15.73
N GLU A 99 13.51 -7.84 -16.41
CA GLU A 99 14.35 -6.80 -15.79
C GLU A 99 13.55 -5.56 -15.41
N LEU A 100 12.61 -5.14 -16.25
CA LEU A 100 11.66 -4.09 -15.92
C LEU A 100 10.83 -4.45 -14.69
N MET A 101 10.40 -5.71 -14.56
CA MET A 101 9.69 -6.19 -13.38
C MET A 101 10.57 -6.24 -12.14
N THR A 102 11.86 -6.60 -12.27
CA THR A 102 12.81 -6.50 -11.16
C THR A 102 13.01 -5.06 -10.69
N ILE A 103 13.13 -4.11 -11.62
CA ILE A 103 13.18 -2.68 -11.27
C ILE A 103 11.90 -2.27 -10.53
N TYR A 104 10.73 -2.62 -11.05
CA TYR A 104 9.44 -2.34 -10.41
C TYR A 104 9.37 -2.86 -8.98
N VAL A 105 9.75 -4.12 -8.74
CA VAL A 105 9.73 -4.72 -7.39
C VAL A 105 10.72 -4.01 -6.46
N MET A 106 11.95 -3.76 -6.91
CA MET A 106 12.96 -3.07 -6.10
C MET A 106 12.53 -1.66 -5.71
N LEU A 107 11.97 -0.90 -6.66
CA LEU A 107 11.47 0.45 -6.40
C LEU A 107 10.22 0.44 -5.50
N SER A 108 9.33 -0.55 -5.63
CA SER A 108 8.16 -0.70 -4.76
C SER A 108 8.55 -1.01 -3.30
N VAL A 109 9.54 -1.89 -3.10
CA VAL A 109 10.08 -2.18 -1.76
C VAL A 109 10.75 -0.94 -1.17
N ALA A 110 11.56 -0.22 -1.96
CA ALA A 110 12.20 1.02 -1.51
C ALA A 110 11.17 2.11 -1.17
N GLY A 111 10.15 2.31 -2.01
CA GLY A 111 9.06 3.27 -1.78
C GLY A 111 8.25 2.94 -0.52
N THR A 112 8.08 1.66 -0.21
CA THR A 112 7.42 1.23 1.04
C THR A 112 8.22 1.69 2.27
N LEU A 113 9.55 1.59 2.22
CA LEU A 113 10.41 2.06 3.32
C LEU A 113 10.34 3.59 3.45
N CYS A 114 10.36 4.32 2.35
CA CYS A 114 10.30 5.79 2.32
C CYS A 114 8.87 6.36 2.54
N SER A 115 7.87 5.52 2.83
CA SER A 115 6.47 5.93 2.92
C SER A 115 6.16 6.87 4.08
N HIS A 116 5.05 7.61 3.93
CA HIS A 116 4.46 8.47 4.96
C HIS A 116 4.33 7.75 6.30
N ASP A 117 3.75 6.55 6.32
CA ASP A 117 3.44 5.85 7.56
C ASP A 117 4.63 5.07 8.16
N LEU A 118 5.84 5.22 7.61
CA LEU A 118 7.05 4.54 8.10
C LEU A 118 8.20 5.50 8.43
N LEU A 119 9.16 5.72 7.50
CA LEU A 119 10.34 6.52 7.80
C LEU A 119 10.02 8.00 8.01
N GLN A 120 9.01 8.52 7.30
CA GLN A 120 8.59 9.92 7.42
C GLN A 120 8.04 10.25 8.81
N ILE A 121 7.40 9.30 9.49
CA ILE A 121 6.96 9.45 10.89
C ILE A 121 8.08 9.09 11.86
N LEU A 122 8.82 8.01 11.60
CA LEU A 122 9.85 7.51 12.51
C LEU A 122 10.95 8.54 12.78
N ILE A 123 11.44 9.22 11.74
CA ILE A 123 12.56 10.16 11.86
C ILE A 123 12.21 11.35 12.78
N PRO A 124 11.05 12.04 12.60
CA PRO A 124 10.58 13.00 13.59
C PRO A 124 10.33 12.36 14.96
N LEU A 125 9.72 11.18 15.04
CA LEU A 125 9.33 10.57 16.31
C LEU A 125 10.52 10.32 17.25
N ILE A 126 11.70 9.98 16.71
CA ILE A 126 12.90 9.72 17.52
C ILE A 126 13.63 11.00 17.97
N ALA A 127 13.30 12.16 17.40
CA ALA A 127 13.93 13.44 17.70
C ALA A 127 12.99 14.44 18.42
N TYR A 128 11.70 14.37 18.10
CA TYR A 128 10.68 15.33 18.53
C TYR A 128 10.53 15.45 20.06
N PRO A 129 10.57 14.37 20.87
CA PRO A 129 10.46 14.49 22.32
C PRO A 129 11.54 15.39 22.93
N VAL A 130 12.77 15.34 22.40
CA VAL A 130 13.88 16.18 22.87
C VAL A 130 13.77 17.59 22.28
N PHE A 131 13.44 17.70 20.99
CA PHE A 131 13.25 19.00 20.32
C PHE A 131 12.17 19.87 20.96
N ALA A 132 11.01 19.28 21.30
CA ALA A 132 9.86 20.00 21.81
C ALA A 132 9.82 20.10 23.36
N ALA A 133 10.82 19.54 24.06
CA ALA A 133 10.89 19.64 25.52
C ALA A 133 11.08 21.09 25.96
N ASN A 134 10.21 21.56 26.87
CA ASN A 134 10.27 22.93 27.39
C ASN A 134 9.79 22.99 28.85
N PRO A 135 10.03 24.11 29.58
CA PRO A 135 9.60 24.25 30.97
C PRO A 135 8.08 24.13 31.18
N GLN A 136 7.27 24.41 30.16
CA GLN A 136 5.80 24.37 30.24
C GLN A 136 5.27 22.93 30.21
N ASN A 137 5.80 22.08 29.33
CA ASN A 137 5.40 20.67 29.24
C ASN A 137 6.18 19.75 30.20
N ARG A 138 7.33 20.21 30.71
CA ARG A 138 8.21 19.49 31.64
C ARG A 138 8.60 18.09 31.12
N TRP A 139 8.71 17.92 29.81
CA TRP A 139 9.05 16.62 29.23
C TRP A 139 10.43 16.12 29.64
N SER A 140 11.36 17.03 29.93
CA SER A 140 12.67 16.70 30.52
C SER A 140 12.56 15.92 31.83
N GLU A 141 11.51 16.16 32.61
CA GLU A 141 11.28 15.51 33.91
C GLU A 141 10.30 14.34 33.82
N THR A 142 9.30 14.45 32.94
CA THR A 142 8.15 13.54 32.91
C THR A 142 8.21 12.47 31.83
N LEU A 143 8.89 12.74 30.71
CA LEU A 143 8.90 11.87 29.52
C LEU A 143 10.30 11.33 29.21
N LEU A 144 11.28 12.23 29.02
CA LEU A 144 12.64 11.87 28.59
C LEU A 144 13.33 10.82 29.49
N PRO A 145 13.15 10.82 30.82
CA PRO A 145 13.79 9.81 31.68
C PRO A 145 13.36 8.36 31.40
N TYR A 146 12.17 8.17 30.80
CA TYR A 146 11.65 6.85 30.44
C TYR A 146 12.09 6.40 29.04
N LEU A 147 12.60 7.31 28.21
CA LEU A 147 13.05 7.01 26.87
C LEU A 147 14.48 6.45 26.89
N LYS A 148 14.72 5.45 26.04
CA LYS A 148 16.03 4.81 25.97
C LYS A 148 16.98 5.62 25.07
N PRO A 149 18.18 6.03 25.54
CA PRO A 149 19.08 6.87 24.75
C PRO A 149 19.58 6.25 23.44
N PHE A 150 19.55 4.93 23.30
CA PHE A 150 19.90 4.26 22.05
C PHE A 150 18.77 4.28 21.00
N ALA A 151 17.53 4.63 21.39
CA ALA A 151 16.35 4.62 20.54
C ALA A 151 15.85 6.04 20.18
N ILE A 152 16.38 7.08 20.82
CA ILE A 152 16.06 8.48 20.53
C ILE A 152 17.33 9.30 20.32
N VAL A 153 17.24 10.36 19.53
CA VAL A 153 18.32 11.33 19.41
C VAL A 153 18.34 12.15 20.70
N SER A 154 19.43 12.06 21.46
CA SER A 154 19.51 12.67 22.79
C SER A 154 20.17 14.05 22.79
N ASP A 155 20.79 14.45 21.68
CA ASP A 155 21.55 15.68 21.55
C ASP A 155 20.67 16.82 20.98
N PRO A 156 20.33 17.85 21.79
CA PRO A 156 19.44 18.93 21.36
C PRO A 156 20.04 19.80 20.24
N GLU A 157 21.35 20.00 20.23
CA GLU A 157 22.03 20.82 19.23
C GLU A 157 21.97 20.14 17.86
N ALA A 158 22.35 18.85 17.82
CA ALA A 158 22.28 18.05 16.60
C ALA A 158 20.87 17.96 16.00
N ILE A 159 19.82 17.99 16.83
CA ILE A 159 18.43 17.99 16.38
C ILE A 159 18.04 19.38 15.85
N THR A 160 18.34 20.44 16.61
CA THR A 160 17.95 21.81 16.27
C THR A 160 18.63 22.28 15.00
N GLU A 161 19.92 21.95 14.80
CA GLU A 161 20.64 22.29 13.58
C GLU A 161 20.00 21.69 12.33
N LEU A 162 19.61 20.40 12.37
CA LEU A 162 18.90 19.77 11.25
C LEU A 162 17.48 20.31 11.07
N ALA A 163 16.74 20.53 12.16
CA ALA A 163 15.37 21.01 12.12
C ALA A 163 15.26 22.43 11.54
N LEU A 164 16.21 23.31 11.86
CA LEU A 164 16.28 24.68 11.33
C LEU A 164 16.96 24.77 9.96
N GLY A 165 17.52 23.67 9.45
CA GLY A 165 18.25 23.64 8.17
C GLY A 165 19.65 24.25 8.22
N ASN A 166 20.19 24.52 9.41
CA ASN A 166 21.54 25.06 9.61
C ASN A 166 22.63 23.97 9.68
N GLY A 167 22.21 22.71 9.92
CA GLY A 167 23.07 21.54 10.05
C GLY A 167 23.08 20.65 8.82
N SER A 168 24.10 19.81 8.72
CA SER A 168 24.24 18.81 7.67
C SER A 168 24.51 17.43 8.28
N ILE A 169 23.88 16.38 7.74
CA ILE A 169 24.16 15.00 8.14
C ILE A 169 25.60 14.56 7.85
N TYR A 170 26.34 15.34 7.05
CA TYR A 170 27.76 15.11 6.78
C TYR A 170 28.67 15.63 7.90
N ASN A 171 28.15 16.42 8.84
CA ASN A 171 28.90 16.83 10.03
C ASN A 171 28.99 15.65 11.00
N TRP A 172 30.22 15.33 11.43
CA TRP A 172 30.45 14.18 12.30
C TRP A 172 29.68 14.25 13.63
N HIS A 173 29.56 15.44 14.22
CA HIS A 173 28.81 15.67 15.45
C HIS A 173 27.34 15.20 15.29
N ILE A 174 26.64 15.74 14.28
CA ILE A 174 25.27 15.33 13.93
C ILE A 174 25.21 13.83 13.62
N LEU A 175 26.05 13.34 12.70
CA LEU A 175 26.00 11.94 12.28
C LEU A 175 26.15 10.98 13.48
N SER A 176 27.08 11.27 14.39
CA SER A 176 27.35 10.44 15.57
C SER A 176 26.18 10.41 16.56
N ALA A 177 25.46 11.53 16.72
CA ALA A 177 24.27 11.62 17.56
C ALA A 177 23.10 10.79 17.00
N TRP A 178 22.97 10.73 15.67
CA TRP A 178 21.88 10.02 14.99
C TRP A 178 22.19 8.53 14.73
N LEU A 179 23.46 8.15 14.64
CA LEU A 179 23.86 6.80 14.21
C LEU A 179 23.29 5.69 15.11
N LYS A 180 23.31 5.84 16.44
CA LYS A 180 22.82 4.80 17.35
C LYS A 180 21.31 4.55 17.20
N PRO A 181 20.43 5.58 17.27
CA PRO A 181 19.00 5.42 16.96
C PRO A 181 18.76 4.83 15.57
N LEU A 182 19.46 5.32 14.54
CA LEU A 182 19.28 4.85 13.17
C LEU A 182 19.66 3.37 13.01
N LEU A 183 20.73 2.90 13.66
CA LEU A 183 21.12 1.49 13.63
C LEU A 183 20.10 0.61 14.37
N PHE A 184 19.61 1.05 15.53
CA PHE A 184 18.59 0.32 16.29
C PHE A 184 17.30 0.18 15.47
N TRP A 185 16.73 1.29 15.02
CA TRP A 185 15.50 1.26 14.24
C TRP A 185 15.68 0.67 12.85
N GLY A 186 16.84 0.85 12.22
CA GLY A 186 17.20 0.19 10.97
C GLY A 186 17.19 -1.33 11.13
N SER A 187 17.81 -1.87 12.19
CA SER A 187 17.76 -3.31 12.48
C SER A 187 16.34 -3.81 12.75
N PHE A 188 15.52 -3.02 13.45
CA PHE A 188 14.12 -3.31 13.71
C PHE A 188 13.31 -3.38 12.41
N LEU A 189 13.43 -2.37 11.55
CA LEU A 189 12.72 -2.31 10.27
C LEU A 189 13.17 -3.43 9.31
N MET A 190 14.46 -3.75 9.30
CA MET A 190 14.97 -4.87 8.49
C MET A 190 14.40 -6.21 8.98
N ALA A 191 14.38 -6.46 10.29
CA ALA A 191 13.75 -7.66 10.85
C ALA A 191 12.25 -7.71 10.56
N LEU A 192 11.56 -6.57 10.64
CA LEU A 192 10.15 -6.46 10.27
C LEU A 192 9.93 -6.83 8.80
N MET A 193 10.67 -6.22 7.88
CA MET A 193 10.59 -6.53 6.45
C MET A 193 10.89 -7.99 6.14
N PHE A 194 11.96 -8.55 6.70
CA PHE A 194 12.28 -9.96 6.50
C PHE A 194 11.21 -10.88 7.07
N SER A 195 10.64 -10.56 8.24
CA SER A 195 9.54 -11.36 8.80
C SER A 195 8.32 -11.40 7.86
N LEU A 196 7.96 -10.27 7.25
CA LEU A 196 6.87 -10.20 6.27
C LEU A 196 7.21 -10.94 4.97
N LEU A 197 8.46 -10.87 4.51
CA LEU A 197 8.92 -11.63 3.33
C LEU A 197 8.89 -13.15 3.59
N PHE A 198 9.36 -13.61 4.75
CA PHE A 198 9.27 -15.02 5.12
C PHE A 198 7.83 -15.49 5.24
N LEU A 199 6.96 -14.67 5.84
CA LEU A 199 5.53 -14.94 5.90
C LEU A 199 4.92 -15.04 4.50
N ASN A 200 5.29 -14.15 3.58
CA ASN A 200 4.88 -14.24 2.17
C ASN A 200 5.32 -15.57 1.54
N VAL A 201 6.55 -16.04 1.75
CA VAL A 201 7.00 -17.35 1.24
C VAL A 201 6.11 -18.49 1.77
N LEU A 202 5.75 -18.49 3.05
CA LEU A 202 4.91 -19.54 3.65
C LEU A 202 3.49 -19.59 3.07
N ILE A 203 2.96 -18.44 2.66
CA ILE A 203 1.56 -18.29 2.26
C ILE A 203 1.38 -18.25 0.73
N ARG A 204 2.40 -17.79 -0.02
CA ARG A 204 2.38 -17.57 -1.48
C ARG A 204 1.74 -18.74 -2.23
N LYS A 205 2.22 -19.96 -2.02
CA LYS A 205 1.74 -21.15 -2.74
C LYS A 205 0.25 -21.41 -2.52
N GLN A 206 -0.22 -21.23 -1.28
CA GLN A 206 -1.64 -21.39 -0.94
C GLN A 206 -2.50 -20.35 -1.67
N TRP A 207 -2.08 -19.09 -1.65
CA TRP A 207 -2.84 -17.99 -2.28
C TRP A 207 -2.80 -18.02 -3.81
N THR A 208 -1.64 -18.33 -4.40
CA THR A 208 -1.47 -18.31 -5.85
C THR A 208 -2.00 -19.58 -6.52
N GLU A 209 -1.69 -20.76 -6.00
CA GLU A 209 -2.00 -22.02 -6.71
C GLU A 209 -3.35 -22.61 -6.32
N LYS A 210 -3.67 -22.60 -5.02
CA LYS A 210 -4.90 -23.23 -4.52
C LYS A 210 -6.09 -22.27 -4.51
N GLU A 211 -5.88 -21.06 -3.99
CA GLU A 211 -6.93 -20.04 -3.90
C GLU A 211 -7.02 -19.16 -5.16
N ARG A 212 -5.99 -19.16 -6.01
CA ARG A 212 -5.93 -18.45 -7.30
C ARG A 212 -6.39 -17.00 -7.20
N LEU A 213 -5.80 -16.26 -6.26
CA LEU A 213 -6.06 -14.83 -6.11
C LEU A 213 -5.78 -14.09 -7.44
N SER A 214 -6.60 -13.08 -7.73
CA SER A 214 -6.64 -12.44 -9.06
C SER A 214 -5.50 -11.42 -9.30
N PHE A 215 -4.86 -10.92 -8.23
CA PHE A 215 -3.76 -9.94 -8.25
C PHE A 215 -3.96 -8.79 -9.27
N PRO A 216 -5.09 -8.07 -9.27
CA PRO A 216 -5.42 -7.11 -10.32
C PRO A 216 -4.40 -5.97 -10.47
N ILE A 217 -3.77 -5.53 -9.36
CA ILE A 217 -2.81 -4.41 -9.36
C ILE A 217 -1.60 -4.68 -10.24
N ILE A 218 -1.09 -5.91 -10.27
CA ILE A 218 0.16 -6.23 -10.98
C ILE A 218 -0.04 -6.25 -12.50
N GLN A 219 -1.29 -6.31 -12.98
CA GLN A 219 -1.60 -6.33 -14.40
C GLN A 219 -1.10 -5.06 -15.11
N ILE A 220 -1.19 -3.89 -14.46
CA ILE A 220 -0.74 -2.62 -15.04
C ILE A 220 0.80 -2.60 -15.22
N PRO A 221 1.63 -2.83 -14.19
CA PRO A 221 3.07 -2.97 -14.36
C PRO A 221 3.47 -4.05 -15.36
N MET A 222 2.79 -5.20 -15.37
CA MET A 222 3.08 -6.27 -16.35
C MET A 222 2.77 -5.84 -17.78
N MET A 223 1.65 -5.14 -18.00
CA MET A 223 1.29 -4.61 -19.31
C MET A 223 2.32 -3.58 -19.79
N ILE A 224 2.80 -2.70 -18.91
CA ILE A 224 3.85 -1.73 -19.21
C ILE A 224 5.17 -2.44 -19.54
N ALA A 225 5.53 -3.48 -18.80
CA ALA A 225 6.79 -4.19 -19.00
C ALA A 225 6.83 -5.07 -20.26
N ALA A 226 5.71 -5.72 -20.61
CA ALA A 226 5.67 -6.72 -21.68
C ALA A 226 5.00 -6.23 -22.97
N ASN A 227 3.98 -5.37 -22.89
CA ASN A 227 3.05 -5.08 -23.99
C ASN A 227 2.83 -3.57 -24.24
N LEU A 228 3.80 -2.72 -23.92
CA LEU A 228 3.66 -1.26 -24.04
C LEU A 228 3.33 -0.79 -25.46
N THR A 229 3.89 -1.41 -26.50
CA THR A 229 3.63 -1.03 -27.90
C THR A 229 2.16 -1.18 -28.27
N SER A 230 1.52 -2.26 -27.83
CA SER A 230 0.08 -2.50 -28.03
C SER A 230 -0.76 -1.47 -27.28
N LEU A 231 -0.37 -1.15 -26.04
CA LEU A 231 -1.03 -0.12 -25.24
C LEU A 231 -0.99 1.25 -25.92
N LEU A 232 0.19 1.67 -26.40
CA LEU A 232 0.37 2.96 -27.08
C LEU A 232 -0.28 3.02 -28.48
N ALA A 233 -0.51 1.87 -29.13
CA ALA A 233 -1.24 1.81 -30.39
C ALA A 233 -2.76 1.92 -30.21
N SER A 234 -3.28 1.68 -29.00
CA SER A 234 -4.71 1.69 -28.72
C SER A 234 -5.29 3.11 -28.73
N ARG A 235 -6.27 3.36 -29.61
CA ARG A 235 -7.02 4.63 -29.64
C ARG A 235 -7.82 4.85 -28.36
N LEU A 236 -8.35 3.77 -27.77
CA LEU A 236 -9.13 3.83 -26.54
C LEU A 236 -8.27 4.31 -25.36
N PHE A 237 -7.02 3.86 -25.29
CA PHE A 237 -6.05 4.34 -24.31
C PHE A 237 -5.87 5.85 -24.43
N TRP A 238 -5.66 6.37 -25.65
CA TRP A 238 -5.49 7.81 -25.87
C TRP A 238 -6.74 8.64 -25.58
N TYR A 239 -7.95 8.12 -25.84
CA TYR A 239 -9.17 8.80 -25.44
C TYR A 239 -9.30 8.88 -23.92
N ALA A 240 -9.05 7.79 -23.20
CA ALA A 240 -9.09 7.76 -21.74
C ALA A 240 -7.99 8.65 -21.11
N PHE A 241 -6.76 8.57 -21.64
CA PHE A 241 -5.64 9.41 -21.22
C PHE A 241 -5.93 10.89 -21.48
N GLY A 242 -6.40 11.24 -22.68
CA GLY A 242 -6.74 12.61 -23.04
C GLY A 242 -7.86 13.18 -22.15
N PHE A 243 -8.87 12.37 -21.84
CA PHE A 243 -9.94 12.77 -20.93
C PHE A 243 -9.42 13.03 -19.50
N ALA A 244 -8.68 12.10 -18.91
CA ALA A 244 -8.13 12.27 -17.57
C ALA A 244 -7.13 13.44 -17.50
N ALA A 245 -6.21 13.53 -18.48
CA ALA A 245 -5.25 14.62 -18.57
C ALA A 245 -5.92 15.97 -18.74
N LEU A 246 -7.01 16.07 -19.50
CA LEU A 246 -7.77 17.32 -19.65
C LEU A 246 -8.36 17.76 -18.31
N LEU A 247 -8.97 16.85 -17.54
CA LEU A 247 -9.52 17.17 -16.22
C LEU A 247 -8.43 17.66 -15.26
N ASP A 248 -7.31 16.94 -15.19
CA ASP A 248 -6.20 17.29 -14.29
C ASP A 248 -5.53 18.60 -14.70
N VAL A 249 -5.31 18.83 -15.99
CA VAL A 249 -4.74 20.09 -16.51
C VAL A 249 -5.69 21.27 -16.25
N LEU A 250 -6.99 21.11 -16.48
CA LEU A 250 -7.97 22.18 -16.19
C LEU A 250 -7.99 22.54 -14.71
N ASN A 251 -7.99 21.54 -13.83
CA ASN A 251 -7.94 21.77 -12.38
C ASN A 251 -6.60 22.36 -11.92
N GLY A 252 -5.48 21.92 -12.50
CA GLY A 252 -4.18 22.51 -12.25
C GLY A 252 -4.09 23.96 -12.73
N LEU A 253 -4.65 24.27 -13.90
CA LEU A 253 -4.74 25.64 -14.40
C LEU A 253 -5.64 26.51 -13.52
N ASN A 254 -6.79 26.01 -13.07
CA ASN A 254 -7.65 26.73 -12.13
C ASN A 254 -6.92 27.04 -10.81
N PHE A 255 -6.07 26.14 -10.33
CA PHE A 255 -5.26 26.37 -9.12
C PHE A 255 -4.28 27.55 -9.29
N PHE A 256 -3.57 27.64 -10.42
CA PHE A 256 -2.65 28.75 -10.69
C PHE A 256 -3.36 30.02 -11.17
N PHE A 257 -4.48 29.86 -11.89
CA PHE A 257 -5.25 30.91 -12.54
C PHE A 257 -6.75 30.69 -12.23
N PRO A 258 -7.27 31.29 -11.15
CA PRO A 258 -8.65 31.08 -10.70
C PRO A 258 -9.75 31.48 -11.72
N GLY A 259 -9.39 32.15 -12.82
CA GLY A 259 -10.31 32.47 -13.92
C GLY A 259 -10.68 31.29 -14.82
N PHE A 260 -9.98 30.14 -14.72
CA PHE A 260 -10.35 28.92 -15.43
C PHE A 260 -11.42 28.12 -14.67
N PRO A 261 -12.30 27.36 -15.35
CA PRO A 261 -13.32 26.57 -14.68
C PRO A 261 -12.72 25.43 -13.86
N HIS A 262 -13.19 25.27 -12.62
CA HIS A 262 -12.88 24.12 -11.77
C HIS A 262 -13.87 22.99 -12.01
N ILE A 263 -13.37 21.77 -12.21
CA ILE A 263 -14.20 20.57 -12.31
C ILE A 263 -14.09 19.81 -10.99
N PRO A 264 -15.17 19.69 -10.20
CA PRO A 264 -15.13 19.10 -8.85
C PRO A 264 -15.05 17.57 -8.92
N VAL A 265 -13.87 17.04 -9.25
CA VAL A 265 -13.61 15.59 -9.33
C VAL A 265 -13.35 15.01 -7.94
N ALA A 266 -12.65 15.77 -7.09
CA ALA A 266 -12.38 15.39 -5.72
C ALA A 266 -13.62 15.58 -4.83
N LYS A 267 -14.26 16.75 -4.81
CA LYS A 267 -15.44 16.99 -3.94
C LYS A 267 -16.71 17.04 -4.77
N ALA A 268 -17.08 15.92 -5.38
CA ALA A 268 -18.21 15.87 -6.29
C ALA A 268 -19.55 16.07 -5.56
N PHE A 269 -19.67 15.56 -4.34
CA PHE A 269 -20.86 15.74 -3.53
C PHE A 269 -20.56 15.69 -2.03
N LEU A 270 -21.17 16.59 -1.26
CA LEU A 270 -21.14 16.61 0.20
C LEU A 270 -22.57 16.52 0.72
N PHE A 271 -22.86 15.52 1.54
CA PHE A 271 -24.22 15.29 2.04
C PHE A 271 -24.68 16.36 3.06
N LYS A 272 -23.73 17.10 3.65
CA LYS A 272 -23.97 18.12 4.68
C LYS A 272 -24.86 19.26 4.21
N ASP A 273 -24.83 19.56 2.92
CA ASP A 273 -25.62 20.66 2.36
C ASP A 273 -27.11 20.32 2.27
N TYR A 274 -27.47 19.03 2.37
CA TYR A 274 -28.84 18.54 2.20
C TYR A 274 -29.40 17.83 3.43
N LEU A 275 -28.55 17.17 4.23
CA LEU A 275 -28.96 16.37 5.39
C LEU A 275 -28.70 17.12 6.70
N LEU A 276 -29.50 18.14 6.97
CA LEU A 276 -29.33 19.01 8.14
C LEU A 276 -30.10 18.53 9.38
N GLU A 277 -31.20 17.80 9.18
CA GLU A 277 -32.11 17.38 10.25
C GLU A 277 -31.85 15.96 10.75
N ARG A 278 -32.20 15.70 12.02
CA ARG A 278 -32.15 14.34 12.59
C ARG A 278 -33.21 13.44 11.94
N PRO A 279 -32.91 12.15 11.71
CA PRO A 279 -31.68 11.43 12.05
C PRO A 279 -30.60 11.45 10.94
N TRP A 280 -30.89 12.08 9.80
CA TRP A 280 -30.05 12.04 8.61
C TRP A 280 -28.75 12.85 8.73
N ASN A 281 -28.74 13.86 9.61
CA ASN A 281 -27.53 14.62 9.92
C ASN A 281 -26.36 13.75 10.44
N ALA A 282 -26.64 12.52 10.91
CA ALA A 282 -25.61 11.56 11.30
C ALA A 282 -24.65 11.17 10.17
N ILE A 283 -25.11 11.26 8.91
CA ILE A 283 -24.31 10.92 7.72
C ILE A 283 -23.95 12.14 6.88
N ALA A 284 -24.21 13.35 7.39
CA ALA A 284 -23.96 14.62 6.71
C ALA A 284 -22.51 14.79 6.22
N ASN A 285 -21.51 14.35 7.00
CA ASN A 285 -20.09 14.47 6.63
C ASN A 285 -19.62 13.43 5.59
N THR A 286 -20.54 12.71 4.95
CA THR A 286 -20.16 11.79 3.87
C THR A 286 -19.79 12.60 2.62
N GLU A 287 -18.63 12.30 2.05
CA GLU A 287 -18.17 12.90 0.79
C GLU A 287 -18.17 11.87 -0.33
N VAL A 288 -18.48 12.30 -1.55
CA VAL A 288 -18.33 11.50 -2.76
C VAL A 288 -17.21 12.08 -3.60
N HIS A 289 -16.18 11.26 -3.82
CA HIS A 289 -15.06 11.58 -4.68
C HIS A 289 -15.14 10.75 -5.97
N LEU A 290 -14.95 11.37 -7.14
CA LEU A 290 -15.08 10.73 -8.46
C LEU A 290 -13.73 10.63 -9.18
N TYR A 291 -12.71 10.13 -8.50
CA TYR A 291 -11.37 10.01 -9.08
C TYR A 291 -11.34 9.04 -10.28
N PRO A 292 -11.00 9.50 -11.51
CA PRO A 292 -10.99 8.64 -12.70
C PRO A 292 -10.05 7.45 -12.56
N PHE A 293 -8.90 7.64 -11.90
CA PHE A 293 -7.94 6.55 -11.68
C PHE A 293 -8.49 5.50 -10.70
N VAL A 294 -9.23 5.89 -9.66
CA VAL A 294 -9.87 4.94 -8.73
C VAL A 294 -10.96 4.16 -9.45
N ILE A 295 -11.79 4.84 -10.24
CA ILE A 295 -12.84 4.21 -11.06
C ILE A 295 -12.20 3.17 -12.00
N GLY A 296 -11.10 3.54 -12.68
CA GLY A 296 -10.35 2.63 -13.55
C GLY A 296 -9.76 1.43 -12.81
N LEU A 297 -9.28 1.59 -11.58
CA LEU A 297 -8.76 0.48 -10.79
C LEU A 297 -9.88 -0.42 -10.23
N VAL A 298 -11.00 0.15 -9.80
CA VAL A 298 -12.18 -0.58 -9.31
C VAL A 298 -12.83 -1.41 -10.42
N TYR A 299 -12.62 -1.06 -11.70
CA TYR A 299 -13.05 -1.89 -12.82
C TYR A 299 -12.44 -3.31 -12.81
N PHE A 300 -11.25 -3.48 -12.22
CA PHE A 300 -10.62 -4.80 -12.07
C PHE A 300 -11.14 -5.62 -10.87
N LEU A 301 -12.04 -5.03 -10.07
CA LEU A 301 -12.60 -5.68 -8.89
C LEU A 301 -13.68 -6.70 -9.30
N PRO A 302 -13.65 -7.95 -8.77
CA PRO A 302 -14.76 -8.88 -8.92
C PRO A 302 -16.09 -8.28 -8.47
N THR A 303 -17.17 -8.59 -9.20
CA THR A 303 -18.51 -8.02 -8.96
C THR A 303 -19.03 -8.27 -7.56
N ASP A 304 -18.74 -9.44 -6.98
CA ASP A 304 -19.19 -9.80 -5.63
C ASP A 304 -18.51 -8.94 -4.55
N LEU A 305 -17.25 -8.58 -4.78
CA LEU A 305 -16.49 -7.71 -3.88
C LEU A 305 -16.94 -6.25 -4.03
N ALA A 306 -17.19 -5.79 -5.26
CA ALA A 306 -17.76 -4.47 -5.52
C ALA A 306 -19.13 -4.29 -4.83
N PHE A 307 -20.00 -5.30 -4.94
CA PHE A 307 -21.29 -5.33 -4.24
C PHE A 307 -21.10 -5.24 -2.72
N SER A 308 -20.20 -6.06 -2.17
CA SER A 308 -19.91 -6.06 -0.74
C SER A 308 -19.46 -4.68 -0.24
N CYS A 309 -18.53 -4.02 -0.94
CA CYS A 309 -18.00 -2.71 -0.54
C CYS A 309 -19.10 -1.65 -0.41
N TRP A 310 -19.95 -1.49 -1.43
CA TRP A 310 -21.03 -0.51 -1.38
C TRP A 310 -22.14 -0.90 -0.39
N PHE A 311 -22.48 -2.19 -0.31
CA PHE A 311 -23.52 -2.69 0.59
C PHE A 311 -23.14 -2.45 2.06
N PHE A 312 -21.94 -2.85 2.47
CA PHE A 312 -21.48 -2.64 3.84
C PHE A 312 -21.26 -1.16 4.17
N PHE A 313 -20.84 -0.35 3.19
CA PHE A 313 -20.82 1.10 3.34
C PHE A 313 -22.22 1.65 3.65
N ALA A 314 -23.23 1.27 2.87
CA ALA A 314 -24.61 1.69 3.10
C ALA A 314 -25.14 1.18 4.46
N LEU A 315 -24.80 -0.06 4.84
CA LEU A 315 -25.17 -0.64 6.13
C LEU A 315 -24.59 0.18 7.30
N PHE A 316 -23.30 0.52 7.28
CA PHE A 316 -22.70 1.36 8.31
C PHE A 316 -23.35 2.75 8.40
N LYS A 317 -23.70 3.35 7.26
CA LYS A 317 -24.42 4.63 7.23
C LYS A 317 -25.82 4.49 7.83
N LEU A 318 -26.53 3.40 7.56
CA LEU A 318 -27.82 3.10 8.17
C LEU A 318 -27.70 2.88 9.68
N GLU A 319 -26.66 2.21 10.17
CA GLU A 319 -26.39 2.08 11.60
C GLU A 319 -26.20 3.44 12.28
N MET A 320 -25.46 4.36 11.65
CA MET A 320 -25.28 5.73 12.17
C MET A 320 -26.61 6.49 12.23
N VAL A 321 -27.45 6.37 11.19
CA VAL A 321 -28.79 6.98 11.18
C VAL A 321 -29.69 6.35 12.24
N ALA A 322 -29.66 5.03 12.41
CA ALA A 322 -30.43 4.32 13.43
C ALA A 322 -29.99 4.74 14.85
N ALA A 323 -28.68 4.86 15.09
CA ALA A 323 -28.13 5.35 16.34
C ALA A 323 -28.60 6.78 16.67
N SER A 324 -28.63 7.66 15.66
CA SER A 324 -29.14 9.02 15.82
C SER A 324 -30.65 9.03 16.08
N HIS A 325 -31.41 8.18 15.39
CA HIS A 325 -32.85 8.03 15.59
C HIS A 325 -33.21 7.55 17.01
N LEU A 326 -32.46 6.59 17.53
CA LEU A 326 -32.63 6.05 18.89
C LEU A 326 -32.08 6.98 19.98
N GLY A 327 -31.42 8.08 19.62
CA GLY A 327 -30.83 9.02 20.57
C GLY A 327 -29.55 8.52 21.27
N ILE A 328 -28.90 7.49 20.74
CA ILE A 328 -27.69 6.86 21.34
C ILE A 328 -26.40 7.57 20.91
N GLN A 329 -26.51 8.57 20.02
CA GLN A 329 -25.37 9.32 19.48
C GLN A 329 -24.54 10.12 20.53
N ASP A 330 -25.08 10.32 21.74
CA ASP A 330 -24.35 10.99 22.82
C ASP A 330 -23.23 10.10 23.40
N LEU A 331 -23.25 8.79 23.10
CA LEU A 331 -22.15 7.90 23.45
C LEU A 331 -20.98 8.12 22.47
N PRO A 332 -19.82 8.64 22.93
CA PRO A 332 -18.72 8.98 22.04
C PRO A 332 -18.25 7.75 21.25
N GLY A 333 -18.20 7.90 19.93
CA GLY A 333 -17.74 6.87 19.02
C GLY A 333 -18.81 5.86 18.58
N PHE A 334 -19.99 5.77 19.23
CA PHE A 334 -21.06 4.84 18.82
C PHE A 334 -21.55 5.15 17.38
N PRO A 335 -21.69 4.15 16.48
CA PRO A 335 -21.72 2.69 16.70
C PRO A 335 -20.34 1.99 16.69
N PHE A 336 -19.26 2.69 17.02
CA PHE A 336 -17.88 2.17 17.12
C PHE A 336 -17.35 1.68 15.76
N VAL A 337 -17.52 2.47 14.71
CA VAL A 337 -17.16 2.09 13.33
C VAL A 337 -15.68 1.72 13.22
N VAL A 338 -14.80 2.40 13.94
CA VAL A 338 -13.36 2.13 13.93
C VAL A 338 -13.05 0.79 14.60
N GLU A 339 -13.63 0.53 15.77
CA GLU A 339 -13.45 -0.72 16.51
C GLU A 339 -14.09 -1.90 15.77
N GLN A 340 -15.28 -1.72 15.19
CA GLN A 340 -15.94 -2.71 14.33
C GLN A 340 -15.06 -3.05 13.12
N SER A 341 -14.51 -2.04 12.45
CA SER A 341 -13.60 -2.24 11.31
C SER A 341 -12.32 -2.98 11.74
N GLY A 342 -11.77 -2.64 12.91
CA GLY A 342 -10.64 -3.35 13.47
C GLY A 342 -10.93 -4.82 13.78
N GLY A 343 -12.09 -5.08 14.40
CA GLY A 343 -12.60 -6.43 14.65
C GLY A 343 -12.82 -7.22 13.35
N ALA A 344 -13.33 -6.58 12.30
CA ALA A 344 -13.48 -7.18 10.98
C ALA A 344 -12.13 -7.58 10.36
N TYR A 345 -11.11 -6.72 10.42
CA TYR A 345 -9.77 -7.07 9.95
C TYR A 345 -9.15 -8.23 10.73
N MET A 346 -9.29 -8.25 12.05
CA MET A 346 -8.84 -9.37 12.87
C MET A 346 -9.59 -10.67 12.50
N GLY A 347 -10.91 -10.58 12.32
CA GLY A 347 -11.75 -11.70 11.89
C GLY A 347 -11.32 -12.27 10.54
N LEU A 348 -11.07 -11.40 9.55
CA LEU A 348 -10.56 -11.79 8.23
C LEU A 348 -9.18 -12.45 8.32
N GLY A 349 -8.27 -11.91 9.15
CA GLY A 349 -6.97 -12.52 9.39
C GLY A 349 -7.09 -13.92 10.01
N LEU A 350 -7.95 -14.09 11.02
CA LEU A 350 -8.19 -15.38 11.67
C LEU A 350 -8.83 -16.38 10.71
N LEU A 351 -9.80 -15.94 9.90
CA LEU A 351 -10.42 -16.76 8.86
C LEU A 351 -9.38 -17.21 7.83
N ALA A 352 -8.51 -16.31 7.38
CA ALA A 352 -7.45 -16.63 6.44
C ALA A 352 -6.47 -17.68 7.01
N LEU A 353 -6.11 -17.58 8.28
CA LEU A 353 -5.31 -18.59 8.98
C LEU A 353 -6.06 -19.93 9.10
N TRP A 354 -7.36 -19.88 9.43
CA TRP A 354 -8.19 -21.07 9.57
C TRP A 354 -8.35 -21.82 8.25
N VAL A 355 -8.63 -21.13 7.15
CA VAL A 355 -8.72 -21.71 5.80
C VAL A 355 -7.37 -22.33 5.41
N SER A 356 -6.27 -21.65 5.73
CA SER A 356 -4.90 -22.09 5.43
C SER A 356 -4.36 -23.19 6.36
N ARG A 357 -5.09 -23.64 7.39
CA ARG A 357 -4.59 -24.59 8.40
C ARG A 357 -4.03 -25.90 7.81
N ARG A 358 -4.67 -26.43 6.76
CA ARG A 358 -4.22 -27.65 6.08
C ARG A 358 -2.92 -27.44 5.32
N HIS A 359 -2.72 -26.23 4.79
CA HIS A 359 -1.47 -25.84 4.13
C HIS A 359 -0.34 -25.71 5.15
N PHE A 360 -0.56 -25.04 6.28
CA PHE A 360 0.45 -24.96 7.34
C PHE A 360 0.84 -26.34 7.89
N LEU A 361 -0.10 -27.27 8.01
CA LEU A 361 0.21 -28.67 8.35
C LEU A 361 1.07 -29.35 7.28
N ALA A 362 0.84 -29.08 6.00
CA ALA A 362 1.67 -29.62 4.91
C ALA A 362 3.08 -29.01 4.92
N VAL A 363 3.20 -27.70 5.16
CA VAL A 363 4.49 -27.02 5.38
C VAL A 363 5.24 -27.65 6.55
N TRP A 364 4.56 -27.89 7.67
CA TRP A 364 5.16 -28.57 8.84
C TRP A 364 5.67 -29.97 8.49
N ARG A 365 4.87 -30.78 7.78
CA ARG A 365 5.31 -32.11 7.31
C ARG A 365 6.55 -32.03 6.42
N THR A 366 6.63 -31.01 5.56
CA THR A 366 7.77 -30.78 4.67
C THR A 366 9.05 -30.49 5.45
N ILE A 367 8.96 -29.64 6.49
CA ILE A 367 10.09 -29.30 7.37
C ILE A 367 10.67 -30.55 8.07
N TRP A 368 9.80 -31.49 8.45
CA TRP A 368 10.17 -32.73 9.12
C TRP A 368 10.43 -33.91 8.17
N GLY A 369 10.38 -33.70 6.85
CA GLY A 369 10.60 -34.76 5.86
C GLY A 369 9.56 -35.88 5.89
N MET A 370 8.35 -35.59 6.39
CA MET A 370 7.27 -36.56 6.52
C MET A 370 6.50 -36.73 5.20
N PRO A 371 5.90 -37.91 4.93
CA PRO A 371 5.07 -38.11 3.74
C PRO A 371 3.88 -37.13 3.69
N GLY A 372 3.58 -36.62 2.49
CA GLY A 372 2.57 -35.58 2.27
C GLY A 372 3.07 -34.15 2.46
N GLY A 373 4.39 -33.92 2.36
CA GLY A 373 5.00 -32.60 2.22
C GLY A 373 4.73 -31.95 0.86
N LEU A 374 4.97 -30.66 0.78
CA LEU A 374 4.84 -29.85 -0.43
C LEU A 374 6.14 -29.88 -1.24
N ASP A 375 6.03 -29.79 -2.56
CA ASP A 375 7.20 -29.52 -3.40
C ASP A 375 7.67 -28.06 -3.20
N GLU A 376 8.96 -27.88 -2.94
CA GLU A 376 9.65 -26.60 -2.71
C GLU A 376 10.52 -26.17 -3.89
N SER A 377 10.55 -26.93 -4.99
CA SER A 377 11.45 -26.70 -6.13
C SER A 377 11.32 -25.31 -6.78
N GLU A 378 10.11 -24.75 -6.79
CA GLU A 378 9.79 -23.43 -7.35
C GLU A 378 9.71 -22.30 -6.31
N GLU A 379 9.98 -22.60 -5.02
CA GLU A 379 10.00 -21.57 -3.98
C GLU A 379 11.34 -20.83 -3.96
N ALA A 380 11.29 -19.52 -3.71
CA ALA A 380 12.49 -18.69 -3.63
C ALA A 380 13.44 -19.12 -2.50
N VAL A 381 12.87 -19.65 -1.41
CA VAL A 381 13.58 -20.13 -0.23
C VAL A 381 12.85 -21.36 0.31
N ARG A 382 13.62 -22.36 0.77
CA ARG A 382 13.07 -23.56 1.42
C ARG A 382 12.18 -23.22 2.61
N TYR A 383 11.09 -23.96 2.83
CA TYR A 383 10.15 -23.63 3.92
C TYR A 383 10.81 -23.69 5.30
N ARG A 384 11.77 -24.60 5.50
CA ARG A 384 12.56 -24.67 6.75
C ARG A 384 13.31 -23.37 7.04
N THR A 385 13.95 -22.80 6.02
CA THR A 385 14.68 -21.53 6.16
C THR A 385 13.70 -20.37 6.37
N ALA A 386 12.55 -20.38 5.70
CA ALA A 386 11.52 -19.36 5.90
C ALA A 386 10.96 -19.36 7.33
N VAL A 387 10.66 -20.53 7.90
CA VAL A 387 10.18 -20.64 9.30
C VAL A 387 11.25 -20.20 10.29
N ILE A 388 12.50 -20.68 10.14
CA ILE A 388 13.60 -20.27 11.04
C ILE A 388 13.85 -18.77 10.94
N GLY A 389 13.89 -18.23 9.72
CA GLY A 389 14.06 -16.80 9.46
C GLY A 389 12.95 -15.97 10.10
N PHE A 390 11.69 -16.39 9.96
CA PHE A 390 10.55 -15.74 10.61
C PHE A 390 10.68 -15.75 12.13
N ILE A 391 11.01 -16.91 12.74
CA ILE A 391 11.17 -17.03 14.20
C ILE A 391 12.30 -16.12 14.71
N LEU A 392 13.44 -16.09 14.02
CA LEU A 392 14.57 -15.22 14.41
C LEU A 392 14.20 -13.74 14.31
N CYS A 393 13.50 -13.33 13.24
CA CYS A 393 13.04 -11.96 13.10
C CYS A 393 12.00 -11.59 14.16
N ALA A 394 11.02 -12.47 14.41
CA ALA A 394 10.01 -12.26 15.44
C ALA A 394 10.62 -12.18 16.84
N ALA A 395 11.61 -13.03 17.15
CA ALA A 395 12.34 -12.99 18.41
C ALA A 395 13.13 -11.69 18.57
N TRP A 396 13.76 -11.19 17.50
CA TRP A 396 14.43 -9.89 17.51
C TRP A 396 13.46 -8.73 17.76
N LEU A 397 12.32 -8.71 17.07
CA LEU A 397 11.27 -7.69 17.26
C LEU A 397 10.74 -7.69 18.70
N LEU A 398 10.49 -8.87 19.27
CA LEU A 398 10.09 -9.03 20.67
C LEU A 398 11.18 -8.54 21.63
N ALA A 399 12.45 -8.88 21.37
CA ALA A 399 13.57 -8.42 22.19
C ALA A 399 13.69 -6.90 22.16
N CYS A 400 13.59 -6.26 20.99
CA CYS A 400 13.56 -4.81 20.86
C CYS A 400 12.43 -4.18 21.69
N GLY A 401 11.21 -4.71 21.58
CA GLY A 401 10.05 -4.21 22.34
C GLY A 401 10.23 -4.34 23.86
N CYS A 402 10.77 -5.47 24.32
CA CYS A 402 11.06 -5.68 25.75
C CYS A 402 12.17 -4.76 26.26
N VAL A 403 13.23 -4.56 25.48
CA VAL A 403 14.36 -3.67 25.83
C VAL A 403 13.93 -2.19 25.88
N LEU A 404 12.93 -1.81 25.09
CA LEU A 404 12.28 -0.49 25.17
C LEU A 404 11.40 -0.31 26.41
N GLY A 405 11.08 -1.39 27.14
CA GLY A 405 10.32 -1.36 28.39
C GLY A 405 8.96 -2.08 28.34
N GLY A 406 8.61 -2.71 27.22
CA GLY A 406 7.40 -3.51 27.10
C GLY A 406 7.49 -4.81 27.91
N SER A 407 6.38 -5.24 28.54
CA SER A 407 6.31 -6.58 29.13
C SER A 407 6.22 -7.64 28.04
N LEU A 408 6.79 -8.83 28.28
CA LEU A 408 6.78 -9.92 27.29
C LEU A 408 5.35 -10.29 26.82
N PRO A 409 4.33 -10.42 27.70
CA PRO A 409 2.96 -10.72 27.26
C PRO A 409 2.37 -9.62 26.37
N MET A 410 2.65 -8.35 26.68
CA MET A 410 2.18 -7.21 25.89
C MET A 410 2.83 -7.21 24.50
N MET A 411 4.14 -7.44 24.42
CA MET A 411 4.85 -7.50 23.15
C MET A 411 4.41 -8.69 22.29
N LEU A 412 4.17 -9.85 22.91
CA LEU A 412 3.59 -11.01 22.23
C LEU A 412 2.21 -10.68 21.64
N ALA A 413 1.32 -10.08 22.42
CA ALA A 413 0.00 -9.67 21.96
C ALA A 413 0.08 -8.63 20.82
N PHE A 414 0.94 -7.62 20.97
CA PHE A 414 1.14 -6.57 19.98
C PHE A 414 1.58 -7.15 18.63
N PHE A 415 2.66 -7.94 18.60
CA PHE A 415 3.17 -8.50 17.36
C PHE A 415 2.24 -9.56 16.77
N PHE A 416 1.54 -10.33 17.60
CA PHE A 416 0.51 -11.25 17.12
C PHE A 416 -0.60 -10.51 16.38
N ILE A 417 -1.14 -9.44 16.97
CA ILE A 417 -2.16 -8.59 16.33
C ILE A 417 -1.57 -7.95 15.07
N PHE A 418 -0.36 -7.41 15.13
CA PHE A 418 0.31 -6.79 13.98
C PHE A 418 0.44 -7.76 12.79
N PHE A 419 0.90 -8.99 13.01
CA PHE A 419 1.04 -9.98 11.94
C PHE A 419 -0.33 -10.44 11.42
N LEU A 420 -1.33 -10.53 12.30
CA LEU A 420 -2.71 -10.86 11.90
C LEU A 420 -3.28 -9.79 10.96
N TYR A 421 -3.13 -8.51 11.32
CA TYR A 421 -3.50 -7.39 10.46
C TYR A 421 -2.71 -7.41 9.16
N SER A 422 -1.41 -7.67 9.22
CA SER A 422 -0.54 -7.74 8.03
C SER A 422 -1.02 -8.79 7.04
N ILE A 423 -1.41 -9.99 7.52
CA ILE A 423 -1.99 -11.05 6.69
C ILE A 423 -3.32 -10.59 6.08
N ALA A 424 -4.22 -10.03 6.89
CA ALA A 424 -5.52 -9.57 6.42
C ALA A 424 -5.37 -8.49 5.33
N ILE A 425 -4.52 -7.50 5.56
CA ILE A 425 -4.23 -6.41 4.63
C ILE A 425 -3.58 -6.93 3.35
N ALA A 426 -2.59 -7.83 3.45
CA ALA A 426 -1.94 -8.42 2.29
C ALA A 426 -2.94 -9.20 1.42
N ARG A 427 -3.81 -10.00 2.05
CA ARG A 427 -4.84 -10.77 1.35
C ARG A 427 -5.84 -9.87 0.64
N MET A 428 -6.38 -8.88 1.34
CA MET A 428 -7.32 -7.92 0.74
C MET A 428 -6.69 -7.15 -0.42
N ARG A 429 -5.44 -6.69 -0.30
CA ARG A 429 -4.75 -6.02 -1.40
C ARG A 429 -4.54 -6.95 -2.60
N ALA A 430 -4.28 -8.24 -2.36
CA ALA A 430 -4.15 -9.24 -3.41
C ALA A 430 -5.48 -9.58 -4.11
N GLU A 431 -6.60 -9.57 -3.38
CA GLU A 431 -7.94 -9.85 -3.90
C GLU A 431 -8.61 -8.63 -4.56
N LEU A 432 -8.59 -7.47 -3.89
CA LEU A 432 -9.41 -6.30 -4.23
C LEU A 432 -8.68 -5.32 -5.15
N GLY A 433 -7.37 -5.19 -5.01
CA GLY A 433 -6.59 -4.18 -5.70
C GLY A 433 -6.60 -2.77 -5.04
N PRO A 434 -7.71 -2.01 -5.00
CA PRO A 434 -7.83 -0.79 -4.16
C PRO A 434 -9.13 -0.73 -3.31
N PRO A 435 -9.28 0.17 -2.30
CA PRO A 435 -8.70 1.53 -2.15
C PRO A 435 -7.70 1.70 -0.96
N PRO A 436 -7.09 2.89 -0.80
CA PRO A 436 -6.20 3.21 0.32
C PRO A 436 -6.86 2.88 1.66
N MET A 437 -6.11 2.30 2.60
CA MET A 437 -6.56 2.19 3.99
C MET A 437 -6.94 3.57 4.56
N THR A 438 -6.31 4.63 4.04
CA THR A 438 -6.53 6.03 4.40
C THR A 438 -7.84 6.64 3.88
N CYS A 439 -8.46 6.10 2.82
CA CYS A 439 -9.78 6.59 2.39
C CYS A 439 -10.90 6.26 3.39
N ILE A 440 -10.67 5.33 4.32
CA ILE A 440 -11.61 4.99 5.39
C ILE A 440 -11.40 5.88 6.62
N THR A 441 -10.19 6.40 6.84
CA THR A 441 -9.83 7.15 8.07
C THR A 441 -9.72 8.65 7.91
N TRP A 442 -9.34 9.17 6.74
CA TRP A 442 -9.14 10.62 6.52
C TRP A 442 -10.41 11.38 6.13
N GLY A 443 -11.56 10.70 5.99
CA GLY A 443 -12.86 11.35 5.85
C GLY A 443 -13.42 11.96 7.15
N GLN A 444 -12.60 12.06 8.21
CA GLN A 444 -13.00 12.59 9.52
C GLN A 444 -12.18 13.80 10.01
N THR A 445 -11.33 14.38 9.16
CA THR A 445 -10.67 15.68 9.40
C THR A 445 -10.90 16.58 8.22
#